data_AF-A0A3Q2V237-F1
#
_entry.id   AF-A0A3Q2V237-F1
#
_cell.length_a   1.000
_cell.length_b   1.000
_cell.length_c   1.000
_cell.angle_alpha   90.00
_cell.angle_beta   90.00
_cell.angle_gamma   90.00
#
_symmetry.space_group_name_H-M   'P 1'
#
loop_
_entity.id
_entity.type
_entity.pdbx_description
1 polymer ?
#
loop_
_entity_poly.entity_id
_entity_poly.type
_entity_poly.pdbx_seq_one_letter_code
_entity_poly.pdbx_strand_id
1 'polypeptide(L)'
;MRLRLELLQVDEQSADVAHSFHLAQRFQMLQMLGDHMQELLREQNSLRQRLMKPLACTNLPVHAHLHRFMVESLKLMMDFIETLEEKLSAADSRTDSSLAQLLIQASEMETLSSQILQWKSVDGCSLVTSDP
;
A
#
# COMPACT_ATOMS: atom_id res chain seq x y z
N MET A 1 -79.14 -4.22 -32.74
CA MET A 1 -79.06 -4.39 -31.27
C MET A 1 -77.77 -5.09 -30.84
N ARG A 2 -77.42 -6.26 -31.40
CA ARG A 2 -76.21 -7.04 -31.02
C ARG A 2 -74.89 -6.24 -31.04
N LEU A 3 -74.58 -5.55 -32.13
CA LEU A 3 -73.34 -4.76 -32.25
C LEU A 3 -73.16 -3.67 -31.18
N ARG A 4 -74.26 -3.06 -30.70
CA ARG A 4 -74.18 -2.04 -29.63
C ARG A 4 -73.86 -2.64 -28.27
N LEU A 5 -74.38 -3.84 -27.99
CA LEU A 5 -74.05 -4.59 -26.79
C LEU A 5 -72.60 -5.05 -26.80
N GLU A 6 -72.11 -5.55 -27.94
CA GLU A 6 -70.70 -5.93 -28.10
C GLU A 6 -69.76 -4.74 -27.91
N LEU A 7 -70.14 -3.56 -28.43
CA LEU A 7 -69.32 -2.35 -28.30
C LEU A 7 -69.25 -1.84 -26.85
N LEU A 8 -70.37 -1.90 -26.10
CA LEU A 8 -70.38 -1.59 -24.67
C LEU A 8 -69.57 -2.59 -23.84
N GLN A 9 -69.63 -3.87 -24.20
CA GLN A 9 -68.86 -4.91 -23.52
C GLN A 9 -67.36 -4.74 -23.74
N VAL A 10 -66.93 -4.34 -24.94
CA VAL A 10 -65.53 -4.03 -25.25
C VAL A 10 -65.08 -2.76 -24.52
N ASP A 11 -65.93 -1.74 -24.44
CA ASP A 11 -65.64 -0.50 -23.70
C ASP A 11 -65.46 -0.78 -22.20
N GLU A 12 -66.35 -1.58 -21.59
CA GLU A 12 -66.23 -2.00 -20.19
C GLU A 12 -64.95 -2.82 -19.94
N GLN A 13 -64.61 -3.74 -20.83
CA GLN A 13 -63.40 -4.57 -20.71
C GLN A 13 -62.10 -3.79 -20.92
N SER A 14 -62.14 -2.67 -21.64
CA SER A 14 -60.97 -1.83 -21.91
C SER A 14 -60.94 -0.54 -21.08
N ALA A 15 -61.93 -0.31 -20.23
CA ALA A 15 -62.09 0.88 -19.41
C ALA A 15 -60.86 1.19 -18.54
N ASP A 16 -60.18 0.15 -18.04
CA ASP A 16 -59.03 0.28 -17.14
C ASP A 16 -57.75 0.79 -17.84
N VAL A 17 -57.70 0.70 -19.17
CA VAL A 17 -56.59 1.17 -20.02
C VAL A 17 -56.99 2.32 -20.96
N ALA A 18 -58.27 2.45 -21.29
CA ALA A 18 -58.78 3.45 -22.23
C ALA A 18 -59.35 4.69 -21.53
N HIS A 19 -59.90 4.56 -20.32
CA HIS A 19 -60.51 5.70 -19.64
C HIS A 19 -59.52 6.42 -18.73
N SER A 20 -59.47 7.74 -18.91
CA SER A 20 -58.61 8.65 -18.16
C SER A 20 -58.83 8.56 -16.65
N PHE A 21 -60.05 8.25 -16.18
CA PHE A 21 -60.35 8.08 -14.76
C PHE A 21 -59.55 6.93 -14.13
N HIS A 22 -59.58 5.73 -14.73
CA HIS A 22 -58.84 4.57 -14.24
C HIS A 22 -57.32 4.72 -14.42
N LEU A 23 -56.91 5.34 -15.54
CA LEU A 23 -55.50 5.67 -15.79
C LEU A 23 -54.95 6.65 -14.76
N ALA A 24 -55.68 7.74 -14.46
CA ALA A 24 -55.24 8.77 -13.53
C ALA A 24 -54.96 8.19 -12.13
N GLN A 25 -55.82 7.29 -11.66
CA GLN A 25 -55.59 6.59 -10.39
C GLN A 25 -54.31 5.75 -10.41
N ARG A 26 -54.06 5.00 -11.49
CA ARG A 26 -52.83 4.20 -11.67
C ARG A 26 -51.58 5.09 -11.73
N PHE A 27 -51.64 6.21 -12.47
CA PHE A 27 -50.57 7.19 -12.53
C PHE A 27 -50.26 7.79 -11.16
N GLN A 28 -51.28 8.13 -10.38
CA GLN A 28 -51.10 8.67 -9.03
C GLN A 28 -50.40 7.67 -8.10
N MET A 29 -50.75 6.38 -8.18
CA MET A 29 -50.07 5.33 -7.40
C MET A 29 -48.62 5.15 -7.83
N LEU A 30 -48.34 5.16 -9.14
CA LEU A 30 -46.97 5.08 -9.66
C LEU A 30 -46.13 6.30 -9.25
N GLN A 31 -46.73 7.49 -9.28
CA GLN A 31 -46.06 8.72 -8.85
C GLN A 31 -45.72 8.66 -7.36
N MET A 32 -46.68 8.26 -6.51
CA MET A 32 -46.46 8.10 -5.08
C MET A 32 -45.34 7.09 -4.78
N LEU A 33 -45.30 5.97 -5.51
CA LEU A 33 -44.23 4.99 -5.39
C LEU A 33 -42.88 5.58 -5.82
N GLY A 34 -42.85 6.32 -6.93
CA GLY A 34 -41.65 6.99 -7.42
C GLY A 34 -41.09 7.99 -6.40
N ASP A 35 -41.97 8.84 -5.85
CA ASP A 35 -41.61 9.83 -4.82
C ASP A 35 -41.06 9.13 -3.56
N HIS A 36 -41.70 8.04 -3.14
CA HIS A 36 -41.23 7.26 -1.99
C HIS A 36 -39.85 6.62 -2.23
N MET A 37 -39.63 6.04 -3.41
CA MET A 37 -38.32 5.48 -3.79
C MET A 37 -37.23 6.55 -3.84
N GLN A 38 -37.56 7.75 -4.32
CA GLN A 38 -36.63 8.88 -4.35
C GLN A 38 -36.24 9.32 -2.94
N GLU A 39 -37.20 9.39 -2.01
CA GLU A 39 -36.90 9.73 -0.61
C GLU A 39 -36.06 8.65 0.07
N LEU A 40 -36.37 7.36 -0.12
CA LEU A 40 -35.56 6.26 0.40
C LEU A 40 -34.11 6.32 -0.10
N LEU A 41 -33.89 6.61 -1.38
CA LEU A 41 -32.54 6.75 -1.94
C LEU A 41 -31.81 7.95 -1.35
N ARG A 42 -32.50 9.05 -1.10
CA ARG A 42 -31.95 10.24 -0.45
C ARG A 42 -31.56 9.94 1.00
N GLU A 43 -32.40 9.25 1.76
CA GLU A 43 -32.11 8.82 3.13
C GLU A 43 -30.92 7.86 3.17
N GLN A 44 -30.87 6.87 2.27
CA GLN A 44 -29.76 5.94 2.16
C GLN A 44 -28.44 6.68 1.86
N ASN A 45 -28.45 7.62 0.91
CA ASN A 45 -27.27 8.43 0.62
C ASN A 45 -26.85 9.30 1.80
N SER A 46 -27.81 9.92 2.50
CA SER A 46 -27.56 10.70 3.71
C SER A 46 -26.92 9.83 4.80
N LEU A 47 -27.44 8.63 5.04
CA LEU A 47 -26.90 7.68 5.99
C LEU A 47 -25.48 7.26 5.60
N ARG A 48 -25.25 6.91 4.33
CA ARG A 48 -23.92 6.56 3.82
C ARG A 48 -22.93 7.71 4.04
N GLN A 49 -23.32 8.94 3.72
CA GLN A 49 -22.48 10.12 3.96
C GLN A 49 -22.18 10.30 5.45
N ARG A 50 -23.17 10.11 6.33
CA ARG A 50 -22.97 10.17 7.78
C ARG A 50 -22.05 9.08 8.32
N LEU A 51 -22.15 7.85 7.79
CA LEU A 51 -21.29 6.73 8.17
C LEU A 51 -19.87 6.86 7.61
N MET A 52 -19.72 7.52 6.45
CA MET A 52 -18.41 7.84 5.87
C MET A 52 -17.74 9.05 6.53
N LYS A 53 -18.51 9.90 7.24
CA LYS A 53 -17.92 10.95 8.06
C LYS A 53 -17.13 10.28 9.19
N PRO A 54 -15.82 10.54 9.33
CA PRO A 54 -15.03 9.93 10.37
C PRO A 54 -15.62 10.28 11.74
N LEU A 55 -15.98 9.27 12.52
CA LEU A 55 -16.27 9.44 13.94
C LEU A 55 -14.95 9.82 14.61
N ALA A 56 -14.78 11.11 14.87
CA ALA A 56 -13.70 11.68 15.68
C ALA A 56 -12.29 11.12 15.38
N CYS A 57 -11.66 11.55 14.27
CA CYS A 57 -10.21 11.48 14.04
C CYS A 57 -9.46 10.18 14.45
N THR A 58 -10.12 9.02 14.48
CA THR A 58 -9.41 7.74 14.55
C THR A 58 -9.04 7.39 13.13
N ASN A 59 -7.81 7.70 12.77
CA ASN A 59 -7.22 7.35 11.49
C ASN A 59 -7.58 5.90 11.12
N LEU A 60 -8.31 5.72 10.02
CA LEU A 60 -7.65 5.28 8.79
C LEU A 60 -8.49 5.77 7.59
N PRO A 61 -7.89 6.53 6.65
CA PRO A 61 -8.53 6.94 5.39
C PRO A 61 -8.55 5.76 4.39
N VAL A 62 -8.92 4.56 4.85
CA VAL A 62 -8.93 3.35 4.03
C VAL A 62 -10.15 2.52 4.37
N HIS A 63 -10.81 1.98 3.35
CA HIS A 63 -11.98 1.14 3.50
C HIS A 63 -11.65 -0.11 4.34
N ALA A 64 -12.55 -0.49 5.26
CA ALA A 64 -12.33 -1.58 6.21
C ALA A 64 -11.91 -2.91 5.55
N HIS A 65 -12.44 -3.24 4.36
CA HIS A 65 -12.07 -4.45 3.63
C HIS A 65 -10.62 -4.45 3.11
N LEU A 66 -9.98 -3.27 3.04
CA LEU A 66 -8.59 -3.11 2.61
C LEU A 66 -7.59 -3.11 3.77
N HIS A 67 -8.06 -3.02 5.03
CA HIS A 67 -7.18 -2.95 6.20
C HIS A 67 -6.31 -4.19 6.34
N ARG A 68 -6.86 -5.38 6.07
CA ARG A 68 -6.09 -6.64 6.10
C ARG A 68 -4.90 -6.59 5.15
N PHE A 69 -5.13 -6.17 3.91
CA PHE A 69 -4.07 -6.08 2.90
C PHE A 69 -3.01 -5.05 3.28
N MET A 70 -3.41 -3.91 3.86
CA MET A 70 -2.47 -2.92 4.35
C MET A 70 -1.60 -3.45 5.49
N VAL A 71 -2.20 -4.14 6.45
CA VAL A 71 -1.47 -4.71 7.59
C VAL A 71 -0.48 -5.76 7.10
N GLU A 72 -0.90 -6.65 6.19
CA GLU A 72 -0.01 -7.63 5.56
C GLU A 72 1.14 -6.96 4.78
N SER A 73 0.85 -5.88 4.03
CA SER A 73 1.87 -5.13 3.28
C SER A 73 2.88 -4.43 4.18
N LEU A 74 2.40 -3.78 5.25
CA LEU A 74 3.25 -3.10 6.23
C LEU A 74 4.15 -4.11 6.96
N LYS A 75 3.60 -5.26 7.32
CA LYS A 75 4.38 -6.35 7.92
C LYS A 75 5.51 -6.80 6.99
N LEU A 76 5.19 -7.08 5.72
CA LEU A 76 6.20 -7.47 4.74
C LEU A 76 7.30 -6.43 4.58
N MET A 77 6.93 -5.14 4.59
CA MET A 77 7.89 -4.04 4.51
C MET A 77 8.80 -3.98 5.74
N MET A 78 8.25 -4.18 6.94
CA MET A 78 9.04 -4.24 8.18
C MET A 78 10.00 -5.42 8.18
N ASP A 79 9.53 -6.63 7.84
CA ASP A 79 10.36 -7.84 7.77
C ASP A 79 11.51 -7.67 6.75
N PHE A 80 11.22 -6.99 5.64
CA PHE A 80 12.23 -6.65 4.62
C PHE A 80 13.27 -5.65 5.14
N ILE A 81 12.83 -4.59 5.83
CA ILE A 81 13.74 -3.59 6.43
C ILE A 81 14.66 -4.26 7.45
N GLU A 82 14.11 -5.07 8.36
CA GLU A 82 14.88 -5.81 9.37
C GLU A 82 15.93 -6.71 8.71
N THR A 83 15.54 -7.48 7.69
CA THR A 83 16.47 -8.32 6.92
C THR A 83 17.57 -7.51 6.26
N LEU A 84 17.24 -6.34 5.69
CA LEU A 84 18.24 -5.46 5.07
C LEU A 84 19.24 -4.92 6.09
N GLU A 85 18.77 -4.49 7.25
CA GLU A 85 19.60 -3.96 8.33
C GLU A 85 20.58 -5.02 8.84
N GLU A 86 20.13 -6.26 9.05
CA GLU A 86 20.99 -7.38 9.42
C GLU A 86 22.09 -7.63 8.38
N LYS A 87 21.74 -7.62 7.09
CA LYS A 87 22.71 -7.84 6.01
C LYS A 87 23.71 -6.70 5.90
N LEU A 88 23.29 -5.46 6.13
CA LEU A 88 24.16 -4.30 6.11
C LEU A 88 25.17 -4.36 7.28
N SER A 89 24.70 -4.67 8.49
CA SER A 89 25.56 -4.84 9.66
C SER A 89 26.57 -5.99 9.50
N ALA A 90 26.14 -7.10 8.89
CA ALA A 90 27.03 -8.21 8.57
C ALA A 90 28.08 -7.84 7.50
N ALA A 91 27.77 -6.95 6.56
CA ALA A 91 28.72 -6.47 5.57
C ALA A 91 29.76 -5.53 6.21
N ASP A 92 29.32 -4.62 7.06
CA ASP A 92 30.15 -3.62 7.75
C ASP A 92 31.19 -4.30 8.67
N SER A 93 30.74 -5.25 9.49
CA SER A 93 31.64 -6.05 10.34
C SER A 93 32.68 -6.87 9.54
N ARG A 94 32.31 -7.34 8.34
CA ARG A 94 33.25 -8.04 7.44
C ARG A 94 34.29 -7.09 6.85
N THR A 95 33.89 -5.88 6.48
CA THR A 95 34.84 -4.86 5.99
C THR A 95 35.79 -4.41 7.08
N ASP A 96 35.32 -4.21 8.30
CA ASP A 96 36.16 -3.86 9.45
C ASP A 96 37.17 -4.96 9.77
N SER A 97 36.73 -6.22 9.79
CA SER A 97 37.61 -7.38 10.00
C SER A 97 38.67 -7.47 8.90
N SER A 98 38.28 -7.28 7.63
CA SER A 98 39.22 -7.29 6.51
C SER A 98 40.21 -6.12 6.58
N LEU A 99 39.77 -4.92 6.98
CA LEU A 99 40.64 -3.76 7.14
C LEU A 99 41.63 -3.96 8.28
N ALA A 100 41.18 -4.50 9.42
CA ALA A 100 42.06 -4.83 10.54
C ALA A 100 43.15 -5.84 10.13
N GLN A 101 42.80 -6.87 9.36
CA GLN A 101 43.77 -7.84 8.83
C GLN A 101 44.79 -7.18 7.89
N LEU A 102 44.34 -6.29 6.99
CA LEU A 102 45.23 -5.56 6.09
C LEU A 102 46.19 -4.63 6.84
N LEU A 103 45.72 -3.95 7.89
CA LEU A 103 46.57 -3.09 8.73
C LEU A 103 47.64 -3.89 9.47
N ILE A 104 47.29 -5.07 9.99
CA ILE A 104 48.27 -5.99 10.61
C ILE A 104 49.35 -6.37 9.59
N GLN A 105 48.95 -6.83 8.40
CA GLN A 105 49.91 -7.20 7.35
C GLN A 105 50.77 -6.03 6.88
N ALA A 106 50.22 -4.82 6.78
CA ALA A 106 50.97 -3.62 6.43
C ALA A 106 52.03 -3.29 7.51
N SER A 107 51.68 -3.42 8.80
CA SER A 107 52.62 -3.21 9.89
C SER A 107 53.74 -4.27 9.89
N GLU A 108 53.42 -5.54 9.65
CA GLU A 108 54.41 -6.60 9.51
C GLU A 108 55.37 -6.31 8.35
N MET A 109 54.84 -5.88 7.21
CA MET A 109 55.64 -5.49 6.05
C MET A 109 56.58 -4.31 6.35
N GLU A 110 56.11 -3.30 7.07
CA GLU A 110 56.92 -2.14 7.47
C GLU A 110 58.06 -2.54 8.42
N THR A 111 57.78 -3.45 9.38
CA THR A 111 58.82 -3.95 10.29
C THR A 111 59.88 -4.77 9.55
N LEU A 112 59.48 -5.64 8.62
CA LEU A 112 60.41 -6.42 7.79
C LEU A 112 61.23 -5.50 6.87
N SER A 113 60.60 -4.50 6.26
CA SER A 113 61.29 -3.51 5.44
C SER A 113 62.36 -2.75 6.24
N SER A 114 62.03 -2.33 7.45
CA SER A 114 62.96 -1.66 8.37
C SER A 114 64.14 -2.55 8.75
N GLN A 115 63.90 -3.83 9.03
CA GLN A 115 64.96 -4.81 9.31
C GLN A 115 65.91 -4.98 8.11
N ILE A 116 65.36 -5.10 6.90
CA ILE A 116 66.17 -5.21 5.66
C ILE A 116 67.03 -3.97 5.45
N LEU A 117 66.48 -2.77 5.66
CA LEU A 117 67.24 -1.52 5.57
C LEU A 117 68.36 -1.45 6.61
N GLN A 118 68.10 -1.91 7.84
CA GLN A 118 69.10 -1.96 8.90
C GLN A 118 70.24 -2.90 8.54
N TRP A 119 69.97 -4.10 8.01
CA TRP A 119 71.00 -5.02 7.54
C TRP A 119 71.86 -4.41 6.42
N LYS A 120 71.23 -3.74 5.45
CA LYS A 120 71.95 -3.04 4.39
C LYS A 120 72.86 -1.92 4.92
N SER A 121 72.46 -1.21 5.98
CA SER A 121 73.28 -0.18 6.60
C SER A 121 74.44 -0.74 7.42
N VAL A 122 74.27 -1.92 8.03
CA VAL A 122 75.32 -2.60 8.81
C VAL A 122 76.39 -3.19 7.89
N ASP A 123 76.01 -3.75 6.73
CA ASP A 123 76.95 -4.21 5.70
C ASP A 123 77.75 -3.07 5.05
N GLY A 124 77.24 -1.83 5.09
CA GLY A 124 78.00 -0.64 4.65
C GLY A 124 79.01 -0.11 5.67
N CYS A 125 78.85 -0.45 6.96
CA CYS A 125 79.68 0.07 8.05
C CYS A 125 80.93 -0.79 8.33
N SER A 126 81.02 -2.01 7.78
CA SER A 126 82.19 -2.88 7.91
C SER A 126 83.31 -2.58 6.91
N LEU A 127 83.16 -1.56 6.06
CA LEU A 127 84.13 -1.17 5.02
C LEU A 127 84.90 0.13 5.30
N VAL A 128 84.72 0.77 6.46
CA VAL A 128 85.50 1.96 6.84
C VAL A 128 85.95 1.88 8.30
N THR A 129 86.96 1.05 8.57
CA THR A 129 88.06 1.33 9.52
C THR A 129 89.07 0.17 9.46
N SER A 130 90.37 0.48 9.47
CA SER A 130 91.59 -0.37 9.25
C SER A 130 91.99 -0.39 7.76
N ASP A 131 93.09 0.23 7.30
CA ASP A 131 94.47 0.38 7.82
C ASP A 131 95.16 1.61 7.15
N PRO A 132 96.41 2.00 7.50
CA PRO A 132 97.23 1.72 8.70
C PRO A 132 97.55 2.98 9.53
#